data_AF-A0A8J3FGE2-F1
#
_entry.id   AF-A0A8J3FGE2-F1
#
_cell.length_a   1.000
_cell.length_b   1.000
_cell.length_c   1.000
_cell.angle_alpha   90.00
_cell.angle_beta   90.00
_cell.angle_gamma   90.00
#
_symmetry.space_group_name_H-M   'P 1'
#
loop_
_entity.id
_entity.type
_entity.pdbx_description
1 polymer ?
#
loop_
_entity_poly.entity_id
_entity_poly.type
_entity_poly.pdbx_seq_one_letter_code
_entity_poly.pdbx_strand_id
1 'polypeptide(L)'
;MHLPTPRGPVSARLVEDLRRAPHALAAVAPDFTGPPLTDEDLHLTLHVCYELHYRGWDGVAADWEWEPSLLRLRAVAERRFEGALRAAVAVPRGPAATAPAMAAALAALVRADDAPPLSRYLERRATAAEFREFVTHRSVYHQREADPHTWAIPRLGGAAKAALVEIQRDEYGDGRLDRMHSTLFDRVLAFFDLDTRYGAHVDAVPAVTLANNNLMSLFGLHRRLRGALLGHLAAYEMTSSVPNRRYGGGLRRLGGGPADTVFYDEHVEADAVHEQIAAHDMCGGFAETHPAEVAEVLFGAACALRLDGLAAAHLLDRWKAGASSLYRPAALPAAA
;
A
#
# COMPACT_ATOMS: atom_id res chain seq x y z
N MET A 1 -3.41 1.73 -18.08
CA MET A 1 -2.21 1.06 -17.53
C MET A 1 -1.96 -0.19 -18.36
N HIS A 2 -0.75 -0.40 -18.88
CA HIS A 2 -0.45 -1.60 -19.67
C HIS A 2 -0.27 -2.82 -18.77
N LEU A 3 -0.72 -4.00 -19.24
CA LEU A 3 -0.47 -5.26 -18.54
C LEU A 3 1.04 -5.42 -18.28
N PRO A 4 1.45 -5.75 -17.04
CA PRO A 4 2.84 -5.84 -16.67
C PRO A 4 3.50 -7.07 -17.29
N THR A 5 4.82 -7.04 -17.37
CA THR A 5 5.58 -8.19 -17.81
C THR A 5 5.52 -9.31 -16.76
N PRO A 6 5.18 -10.55 -17.16
CA PRO A 6 5.14 -11.69 -16.25
C PRO A 6 6.43 -11.94 -15.47
N ARG A 7 6.29 -12.48 -14.27
CA ARG A 7 7.39 -12.80 -13.33
C ARG A 7 7.44 -14.28 -12.92
N GLY A 8 6.56 -15.10 -13.47
CA GLY A 8 6.56 -16.54 -13.29
C GLY A 8 5.43 -17.21 -14.09
N PRO A 9 5.28 -18.54 -13.97
CA PRO A 9 4.34 -19.32 -14.76
C PRO A 9 2.87 -18.90 -14.56
N VAL A 10 2.50 -18.44 -13.37
CA VAL A 10 1.11 -18.06 -13.07
C VAL A 10 0.76 -16.72 -13.69
N SER A 11 1.59 -15.69 -13.46
CA SER A 11 1.40 -14.37 -14.07
C SER A 11 1.54 -14.41 -15.58
N ALA A 12 2.38 -15.29 -16.14
CA ALA A 12 2.52 -15.46 -17.59
C ALA A 12 1.20 -15.92 -18.22
N ARG A 13 0.60 -16.97 -17.67
CA ARG A 13 -0.69 -17.47 -18.13
C ARG A 13 -1.79 -16.43 -17.92
N LEU A 14 -1.85 -15.78 -16.75
CA LEU A 14 -2.86 -14.76 -16.47
C LEU A 14 -2.80 -13.60 -17.48
N VAL A 15 -1.61 -13.04 -17.75
CA VAL A 15 -1.44 -11.94 -18.70
C VAL A 15 -1.82 -12.35 -20.13
N GLU A 16 -1.55 -13.60 -20.53
CA GLU A 16 -2.00 -14.14 -21.81
C GLU A 16 -3.53 -14.27 -21.89
N ASP A 17 -4.15 -14.77 -20.82
CA ASP A 17 -5.60 -14.96 -20.73
C ASP A 17 -6.35 -13.63 -20.79
N LEU A 18 -5.90 -12.61 -20.04
CA LEU A 18 -6.56 -11.30 -19.97
C LEU A 18 -6.56 -10.52 -21.29
N ARG A 19 -5.66 -10.83 -22.23
CA ARG A 19 -5.65 -10.24 -23.59
C ARG A 19 -6.78 -10.75 -24.48
N ARG A 20 -7.46 -11.82 -24.06
CA ARG A 20 -8.56 -12.43 -24.80
C ARG A 20 -9.89 -11.98 -24.21
N ALA A 21 -10.97 -12.22 -24.94
CA ALA A 21 -12.31 -12.01 -24.40
C ALA A 21 -12.49 -12.84 -23.11
N PRO A 22 -13.27 -12.36 -22.12
CA PRO A 22 -13.55 -13.08 -20.88
C PRO A 22 -13.97 -14.52 -21.14
N HIS A 23 -13.30 -15.45 -20.47
CA HIS A 23 -13.54 -16.88 -20.60
C HIS A 23 -13.07 -17.60 -19.33
N ALA A 24 -13.53 -18.83 -19.14
CA ALA A 24 -13.07 -19.65 -18.03
C ALA A 24 -11.58 -20.01 -18.20
N LEU A 25 -10.75 -19.57 -17.26
CA LEU A 25 -9.36 -19.98 -17.09
C LEU A 25 -9.29 -21.48 -16.83
N ALA A 26 -8.28 -22.12 -17.42
CA ALA A 26 -8.03 -23.54 -17.20
C ALA A 26 -7.77 -23.82 -15.71
N ALA A 27 -8.44 -24.85 -15.18
CA ALA A 27 -8.27 -25.29 -13.80
C ALA A 27 -6.90 -25.94 -13.61
N VAL A 28 -5.90 -25.14 -13.25
CA VAL A 28 -4.56 -25.59 -12.88
C VAL A 28 -4.22 -25.00 -11.53
N ALA A 29 -3.75 -25.83 -10.60
CA ALA A 29 -3.27 -25.35 -9.31
C ALA A 29 -2.13 -24.34 -9.57
N PRO A 30 -2.22 -23.10 -9.04
CA PRO A 30 -1.19 -22.11 -9.28
C PRO A 30 0.11 -22.54 -8.59
N ASP A 31 1.20 -22.49 -9.33
CA ASP A 31 2.53 -22.96 -8.92
C ASP A 31 3.39 -21.81 -8.38
N PHE A 32 2.97 -21.26 -7.24
CA PHE A 32 3.76 -20.24 -6.52
C PHE A 32 4.84 -20.92 -5.68
N THR A 33 6.09 -20.81 -6.11
CA THR A 33 7.23 -21.56 -5.52
C THR A 33 8.09 -20.73 -4.57
N GLY A 34 7.96 -19.39 -4.58
CA GLY A 34 8.78 -18.49 -3.76
C GLY A 34 8.25 -18.28 -2.33
N PRO A 35 9.02 -17.62 -1.46
CA PRO A 35 8.55 -17.22 -0.13
C PRO A 35 7.31 -16.33 -0.22
N PRO A 36 6.18 -16.64 0.44
CA PRO A 36 4.90 -15.97 0.18
C PRO A 36 4.82 -14.46 0.39
N LEU A 37 5.75 -13.83 1.11
CA LEU A 37 5.77 -12.37 1.33
C LEU A 37 6.64 -11.62 0.30
N THR A 38 7.41 -12.36 -0.49
CA THR A 38 8.39 -11.81 -1.45
C THR A 38 8.40 -12.56 -2.78
N ASP A 39 7.37 -13.37 -3.05
CA ASP A 39 7.24 -14.14 -4.28
C ASP A 39 6.77 -13.21 -5.41
N GLU A 40 7.64 -13.02 -6.41
CA GLU A 40 7.42 -12.14 -7.55
C GLU A 40 6.22 -12.56 -8.41
N ASP A 41 5.99 -13.86 -8.60
CA ASP A 41 4.87 -14.35 -9.40
C ASP A 41 3.56 -14.20 -8.64
N LEU A 42 3.57 -14.50 -7.33
CA LEU A 42 2.42 -14.33 -6.45
C LEU A 42 1.95 -12.87 -6.39
N HIS A 43 2.86 -11.95 -6.07
CA HIS A 43 2.48 -10.56 -5.85
C HIS A 43 2.14 -9.83 -7.16
N LEU A 44 2.77 -10.19 -8.28
CA LEU A 44 2.34 -9.68 -9.58
C LEU A 44 0.95 -10.20 -9.95
N THR A 45 0.69 -11.50 -9.75
CA THR A 45 -0.63 -12.10 -10.01
C THR A 45 -1.72 -11.43 -9.20
N LEU A 46 -1.50 -11.24 -7.89
CA LEU A 46 -2.45 -10.52 -7.03
C LEU A 46 -2.67 -9.08 -7.48
N HIS A 47 -1.60 -8.35 -7.83
CA HIS A 47 -1.71 -6.96 -8.28
C HIS A 47 -2.54 -6.85 -9.56
N VAL A 48 -2.28 -7.71 -10.56
CA VAL A 48 -3.06 -7.77 -11.80
C VAL A 48 -4.54 -8.04 -11.52
N CYS A 49 -4.85 -8.97 -10.63
CA CYS A 49 -6.23 -9.28 -10.24
C CYS A 49 -6.91 -8.13 -9.47
N TYR A 50 -6.18 -7.37 -8.66
CA TYR A 50 -6.74 -6.27 -7.88
C TYR A 50 -7.01 -5.03 -8.73
N GLU A 51 -6.15 -4.70 -9.70
CA GLU A 51 -6.36 -3.54 -10.58
C GLU A 51 -7.67 -3.62 -11.39
N LEU A 52 -8.21 -4.82 -11.63
CA LEU A 52 -9.52 -5.00 -12.25
C LEU A 52 -10.68 -4.43 -11.43
N HIS A 53 -10.51 -4.28 -10.12
CA HIS A 53 -11.49 -3.63 -9.23
C HIS A 53 -11.23 -2.12 -9.06
N TYR A 54 -10.20 -1.58 -9.72
CA TYR A 54 -9.88 -0.15 -9.72
C TYR A 54 -10.05 0.43 -11.12
N ARG A 55 -8.94 0.74 -11.81
CA ARG A 55 -8.97 1.39 -13.14
C ARG A 55 -8.73 0.41 -14.30
N GLY A 56 -8.52 -0.87 -14.00
CA GLY A 56 -8.30 -1.92 -14.99
C GLY A 56 -6.99 -1.80 -15.77
N TRP A 57 -6.92 -2.55 -16.87
CA TRP A 57 -5.76 -2.62 -17.75
C TRP A 57 -6.15 -2.27 -19.20
N ASP A 58 -5.26 -1.59 -19.92
CA ASP A 58 -5.51 -1.17 -21.30
C ASP A 58 -5.72 -2.40 -22.20
N GLY A 59 -6.84 -2.44 -22.91
CA GLY A 59 -7.20 -3.56 -23.79
C GLY A 59 -7.75 -4.81 -23.09
N VAL A 60 -7.95 -4.78 -21.77
CA VAL A 60 -8.59 -5.87 -21.01
C VAL A 60 -10.07 -5.54 -20.80
N ALA A 61 -10.96 -6.48 -21.12
CA ALA A 61 -12.40 -6.30 -20.96
C ALA A 61 -12.81 -6.20 -19.48
N ALA A 62 -13.70 -5.26 -19.14
CA ALA A 62 -14.15 -5.01 -17.76
C ALA A 62 -14.83 -6.23 -17.11
N ASP A 63 -15.51 -7.07 -17.89
CA ASP A 63 -16.20 -8.28 -17.40
C ASP A 63 -15.23 -9.32 -16.78
N TRP A 64 -13.92 -9.21 -17.03
CA TRP A 64 -12.91 -9.99 -16.30
C TRP A 64 -12.97 -9.77 -14.79
N GLU A 65 -13.37 -8.59 -14.33
CA GLU A 65 -13.53 -8.25 -12.90
C GLU A 65 -14.32 -9.33 -12.13
N TRP A 66 -15.36 -9.88 -12.78
CA TRP A 66 -16.27 -10.84 -12.17
C TRP A 66 -16.22 -12.24 -12.80
N GLU A 67 -15.20 -12.52 -13.61
CA GLU A 67 -15.03 -13.85 -14.20
C GLU A 67 -14.74 -14.89 -13.09
N PRO A 68 -15.60 -15.91 -12.90
CA PRO A 68 -15.53 -16.79 -11.72
C PRO A 68 -14.22 -17.56 -11.56
N SER A 69 -13.58 -17.97 -12.65
CA SER A 69 -12.33 -18.72 -12.57
C SER A 69 -11.12 -17.82 -12.24
N LEU A 70 -11.14 -16.54 -12.62
CA LEU A 70 -10.18 -15.53 -12.19
C LEU A 70 -10.32 -15.23 -10.70
N LEU A 71 -11.56 -15.07 -10.21
CA LEU A 71 -11.83 -14.91 -8.78
C LEU A 71 -11.33 -16.13 -7.97
N ARG A 72 -11.43 -17.34 -8.54
CA ARG A 72 -10.88 -18.57 -7.94
C ARG A 72 -9.35 -18.53 -7.87
N LEU A 73 -8.67 -18.10 -8.93
CA LEU A 73 -7.22 -17.92 -8.94
C LEU A 73 -6.79 -16.91 -7.87
N ARG A 74 -7.44 -15.74 -7.83
CA ARG A 74 -7.18 -14.72 -6.81
C ARG A 74 -7.36 -15.28 -5.41
N ALA A 75 -8.46 -15.99 -5.14
CA ALA A 75 -8.72 -16.56 -3.82
C ALA A 75 -7.64 -17.57 -3.38
N VAL A 76 -7.03 -18.33 -4.30
CA VAL A 76 -5.90 -19.22 -3.96
C VAL A 76 -4.66 -18.41 -3.59
N ALA A 77 -4.33 -17.38 -4.38
CA ALA A 77 -3.21 -16.49 -4.13
C ALA A 77 -3.37 -15.71 -2.80
N GLU A 78 -4.58 -15.19 -2.54
CA GLU A 78 -4.94 -14.49 -1.30
C GLU A 78 -4.76 -15.38 -0.08
N ARG A 79 -5.23 -16.64 -0.13
CA ARG A 79 -5.06 -17.59 1.00
C ARG A 79 -3.59 -17.84 1.32
N ARG A 80 -2.74 -17.95 0.29
CA ARG A 80 -1.29 -18.11 0.48
C ARG A 80 -0.68 -16.88 1.16
N PHE A 81 -1.05 -15.68 0.69
CA PHE A 81 -0.54 -14.44 1.25
C PHE A 81 -1.05 -14.19 2.68
N GLU A 82 -2.35 -14.30 2.93
CA GLU A 82 -2.94 -14.13 4.27
C GLU A 82 -2.38 -15.13 5.28
N GLY A 83 -2.22 -16.39 4.89
CA GLY A 83 -1.63 -17.41 5.76
C GLY A 83 -0.21 -17.02 6.20
N ALA A 84 0.59 -16.46 5.29
CA ALA A 84 1.92 -15.98 5.60
C ALA A 84 1.91 -14.72 6.48
N LEU A 85 0.98 -13.80 6.27
CA LEU A 85 0.80 -12.63 7.14
C LEU A 85 0.45 -13.04 8.57
N ARG A 86 -0.53 -13.96 8.73
CA ARG A 86 -0.92 -14.48 10.04
C ARG A 86 0.21 -15.23 10.75
N ALA A 87 1.12 -15.86 10.01
CA ALA A 87 2.31 -16.49 10.57
C ALA A 87 3.44 -15.48 10.90
N ALA A 88 3.49 -14.36 10.19
CA ALA A 88 4.58 -13.38 10.28
C ALA A 88 4.39 -12.31 11.35
N VAL A 89 3.16 -12.10 11.84
CA VAL A 89 2.86 -11.08 12.85
C VAL A 89 2.31 -11.70 14.13
N ALA A 90 2.82 -11.22 15.27
CA ALA A 90 2.26 -11.54 16.57
C ALA A 90 1.17 -10.51 16.89
N VAL A 91 -0.08 -10.95 16.97
CA VAL A 91 -1.19 -10.10 17.41
C VAL A 91 -1.28 -10.18 18.94
N PRO A 92 -1.11 -9.07 19.68
CA PRO A 92 -1.27 -9.06 21.13
C PRO A 92 -2.65 -9.60 21.54
N ARG A 93 -2.77 -10.10 22.78
CA ARG A 93 -4.11 -10.30 23.35
C ARG A 93 -4.87 -8.98 23.27
N GLY A 94 -6.06 -9.02 22.67
CA GLY A 94 -6.84 -7.82 22.39
C GLY A 94 -7.09 -6.99 23.66
N PRO A 95 -6.98 -5.66 23.59
CA PRO A 95 -7.31 -4.78 24.70
C PRO A 95 -8.80 -4.89 25.06
N ALA A 96 -9.20 -4.25 26.16
CA ALA A 96 -10.61 -3.95 26.38
C ALA A 96 -11.18 -3.25 25.13
N ALA A 97 -12.41 -3.57 24.76
CA ALA A 97 -13.10 -2.99 23.61
C ALA A 97 -13.62 -1.57 23.93
N THR A 98 -12.70 -0.66 24.23
CA THR A 98 -12.94 0.76 24.50
C THR A 98 -11.99 1.60 23.67
N ALA A 99 -12.41 2.81 23.29
CA ALA A 99 -11.59 3.67 22.45
C ALA A 99 -10.19 3.98 23.05
N PRO A 100 -10.04 4.32 24.35
CA PRO A 100 -8.72 4.57 24.93
C PRO A 100 -7.82 3.34 24.94
N ALA A 101 -8.38 2.15 25.18
CA ALA A 101 -7.59 0.92 25.25
C ALA A 101 -7.14 0.46 23.85
N MET A 102 -7.99 0.64 22.83
CA MET A 102 -7.61 0.40 21.43
C MET A 102 -6.50 1.35 20.97
N ALA A 103 -6.65 2.65 21.19
CA ALA A 103 -5.64 3.64 20.82
C ALA A 103 -4.29 3.36 21.51
N ALA A 104 -4.31 3.02 22.81
CA ALA A 104 -3.11 2.64 23.55
C ALA A 104 -2.43 1.39 22.99
N ALA A 105 -3.20 0.38 22.55
CA ALA A 105 -2.67 -0.83 21.94
C ALA A 105 -2.03 -0.56 20.56
N LEU A 106 -2.66 0.27 19.72
CA LEU A 106 -2.09 0.70 18.45
C LEU A 106 -0.79 1.50 18.65
N ALA A 107 -0.78 2.44 19.61
CA ALA A 107 0.41 3.22 19.96
C ALA A 107 1.55 2.34 20.50
N ALA A 108 1.22 1.26 21.21
CA ALA A 108 2.21 0.29 21.67
C ALA A 108 2.83 -0.48 20.50
N LEU A 109 2.05 -0.89 19.49
CA LEU A 109 2.55 -1.53 18.28
C LEU A 109 3.50 -0.62 17.50
N VAL A 110 3.07 0.63 17.25
CA VAL A 110 3.91 1.62 16.53
C VAL A 110 5.21 1.89 17.29
N ARG A 111 5.18 2.00 18.62
CA ARG A 111 6.38 2.24 19.43
C ARG A 111 7.33 1.04 19.48
N ALA A 112 6.79 -0.17 19.36
CA ALA A 112 7.57 -1.40 19.35
C ALA A 112 8.16 -1.71 17.97
N ASP A 113 7.75 -0.99 16.92
CA ASP A 113 8.32 -1.14 15.58
C ASP A 113 9.81 -0.79 15.58
N ASP A 114 10.63 -1.77 15.18
CA ASP A 114 12.08 -1.69 15.11
C ASP A 114 12.60 -1.71 13.67
N ALA A 115 11.71 -1.37 12.71
CA ALA A 115 12.04 -1.32 11.30
C ALA A 115 13.26 -0.41 11.02
N PRO A 116 14.06 -0.76 9.98
CA PRO A 116 15.20 0.06 9.58
C PRO A 116 14.82 1.53 9.30
N PRO A 117 15.67 2.51 9.66
CA PRO A 117 15.30 3.92 9.66
C PRO A 117 15.37 4.57 8.25
N LEU A 118 14.57 4.08 7.31
CA LEU A 118 14.54 4.50 5.90
C LEU A 118 14.33 6.02 5.74
N SER A 119 13.37 6.60 6.46
CA SER A 119 13.11 8.05 6.40
C SER A 119 14.30 8.90 6.82
N ARG A 120 15.05 8.47 7.84
CA ARG A 120 16.27 9.16 8.27
C ARG A 120 17.39 9.03 7.24
N TYR A 121 17.47 7.90 6.54
CA TYR A 121 18.42 7.71 5.45
C TYR A 121 18.08 8.63 4.26
N LEU A 122 16.81 8.70 3.84
CA LEU A 122 16.36 9.58 2.76
C LEU A 122 16.59 11.06 3.08
N GLU A 123 16.35 11.47 4.32
CA GLU A 123 16.63 12.82 4.80
C GLU A 123 18.13 13.17 4.69
N ARG A 124 19.03 12.26 5.09
CA ARG A 124 20.43 12.60 5.41
C ARG A 124 21.51 12.01 4.52
N ARG A 125 21.20 10.95 3.77
CA ARG A 125 22.20 10.13 3.07
C ARG A 125 21.84 9.87 1.61
N ALA A 126 20.57 9.64 1.30
CA ALA A 126 20.17 9.22 -0.03
C ALA A 126 20.65 10.19 -1.11
N THR A 127 21.16 9.62 -2.19
CA THR A 127 21.45 10.29 -3.46
C THR A 127 20.15 10.56 -4.23
N ALA A 128 20.23 11.39 -5.28
CA ALA A 128 19.09 11.62 -6.17
C ALA A 128 18.60 10.32 -6.85
N ALA A 129 19.52 9.41 -7.19
CA ALA A 129 19.18 8.11 -7.78
C ALA A 129 18.41 7.22 -6.79
N GLU A 130 18.87 7.11 -5.54
CA GLU A 130 18.19 6.32 -4.50
C GLU A 130 16.82 6.92 -4.15
N PHE A 131 16.72 8.25 -4.09
CA PHE A 131 15.43 8.92 -3.85
C PHE A 131 14.47 8.70 -5.03
N ARG A 132 14.97 8.75 -6.28
CA ARG A 132 14.19 8.41 -7.47
C ARG A 132 13.66 6.98 -7.42
N GLU A 133 14.47 6.02 -6.99
CA GLU A 133 14.00 4.65 -6.76
C GLU A 133 12.92 4.62 -5.67
N PHE A 134 13.13 5.27 -4.53
CA PHE A 134 12.11 5.34 -3.47
C PHE A 134 10.77 5.89 -3.98
N VAL A 135 10.78 6.98 -4.75
CA VAL A 135 9.57 7.57 -5.35
C VAL A 135 8.93 6.59 -6.36
N THR A 136 9.75 5.87 -7.13
CA THR A 136 9.27 4.80 -8.04
C THR A 136 8.53 3.71 -7.26
N HIS A 137 9.07 3.25 -6.14
CA HIS A 137 8.39 2.29 -5.25
C HIS A 137 7.06 2.83 -4.71
N ARG A 138 7.03 4.08 -4.25
CA ARG A 138 5.84 4.70 -3.66
C ARG A 138 4.74 5.01 -4.68
N SER A 139 5.09 5.20 -5.95
CA SER A 139 4.14 5.52 -7.03
C SER A 139 2.99 4.51 -7.16
N VAL A 140 3.25 3.23 -6.89
CA VAL A 140 2.24 2.16 -6.99
C VAL A 140 1.07 2.37 -6.03
N TYR A 141 1.32 2.99 -4.87
CA TYR A 141 0.28 3.34 -3.90
C TYR A 141 -0.17 4.79 -4.08
N HIS A 142 0.74 5.78 -4.02
CA HIS A 142 0.33 7.18 -3.88
C HIS A 142 -0.45 7.71 -5.09
N GLN A 143 -0.33 7.15 -6.29
CA GLN A 143 -1.16 7.55 -7.45
C GLN A 143 -2.63 7.10 -7.35
N ARG A 144 -2.97 6.33 -6.32
CA ARG A 144 -4.32 5.90 -5.92
C ARG A 144 -4.49 5.95 -4.39
N GLU A 145 -3.80 6.90 -3.76
CA GLU A 145 -3.88 7.11 -2.32
C GLU A 145 -5.33 7.13 -1.85
N ALA A 146 -5.59 6.45 -0.73
CA ALA A 146 -6.93 6.28 -0.14
C ALA A 146 -7.94 5.39 -0.91
N ASP A 147 -7.74 5.07 -2.19
CA ASP A 147 -8.66 4.20 -2.96
C ASP A 147 -8.91 2.84 -2.26
N PRO A 148 -7.88 2.10 -1.77
CA PRO A 148 -8.12 0.82 -1.10
C PRO A 148 -8.88 0.92 0.21
N HIS A 149 -8.66 1.98 0.99
CA HIS A 149 -9.34 2.21 2.27
C HIS A 149 -10.81 2.62 2.08
N THR A 150 -11.13 3.24 0.94
CA THR A 150 -12.50 3.63 0.57
C THR A 150 -13.46 2.44 0.52
N TRP A 151 -12.97 1.23 0.24
CA TRP A 151 -13.79 0.02 0.28
C TRP A 151 -14.40 -0.28 1.67
N ALA A 152 -13.86 0.27 2.76
CA ALA A 152 -14.47 0.15 4.08
C ALA A 152 -15.73 1.01 4.25
N ILE A 153 -15.85 2.16 3.56
CA ILE A 153 -16.99 3.08 3.73
C ILE A 153 -18.36 2.39 3.58
N PRO A 154 -18.63 1.55 2.57
CA PRO A 154 -19.91 0.84 2.46
C PRO A 154 -20.10 -0.28 3.49
N ARG A 155 -19.05 -0.67 4.22
CA ARG A 155 -19.03 -1.80 5.16
C ARG A 155 -19.08 -1.39 6.63
N LEU A 156 -19.04 -0.08 6.88
CA LEU A 156 -19.08 0.54 8.19
C LEU A 156 -20.36 1.35 8.38
N GLY A 157 -20.70 1.56 9.64
CA GLY A 157 -21.76 2.47 10.10
C GLY A 157 -21.32 3.18 11.39
N GLY A 158 -22.12 4.14 11.86
CA GLY A 158 -21.86 4.85 13.11
C GLY A 158 -20.63 5.75 13.08
N ALA A 159 -20.11 6.07 14.27
CA ALA A 159 -19.00 7.02 14.47
C ALA A 159 -17.72 6.63 13.71
N ALA A 160 -17.38 5.33 13.69
CA ALA A 160 -16.21 4.85 12.95
C ALA A 160 -16.30 5.13 11.44
N LYS A 161 -17.51 5.10 10.85
CA LYS A 161 -17.71 5.48 9.45
C LYS A 161 -17.50 6.98 9.26
N ALA A 162 -18.02 7.81 10.16
CA ALA A 162 -17.87 9.26 10.08
C ALA A 162 -16.38 9.65 10.14
N ALA A 163 -15.64 9.08 11.09
CA ALA A 163 -14.19 9.27 11.21
C ALA A 163 -13.41 8.82 9.96
N LEU A 164 -13.75 7.66 9.39
CA LEU A 164 -13.14 7.22 8.12
C LEU A 164 -13.45 8.20 6.98
N VAL A 165 -14.70 8.68 6.85
CA VAL A 165 -15.06 9.64 5.79
C VAL A 165 -14.32 10.96 5.95
N GLU A 166 -14.07 11.40 7.19
CA GLU A 166 -13.29 12.61 7.47
C GLU A 166 -11.85 12.48 6.95
N ILE A 167 -11.14 11.41 7.32
CA ILE A 167 -9.78 11.13 6.82
C ILE A 167 -9.80 11.05 5.29
N GLN A 168 -10.66 10.20 4.71
CA GLN A 168 -10.69 9.98 3.26
C GLN A 168 -11.04 11.26 2.47
N ARG A 169 -11.87 12.16 3.02
CA ARG A 169 -12.19 13.43 2.38
C ARG A 169 -10.96 14.30 2.21
N ASP A 170 -10.08 14.32 3.21
CA ASP A 170 -8.83 15.07 3.16
C ASP A 170 -7.87 14.47 2.13
N GLU A 171 -7.69 13.13 2.15
CA GLU A 171 -6.88 12.41 1.15
C GLU A 171 -7.32 12.68 -0.30
N TYR A 172 -8.64 12.80 -0.51
CA TYR A 172 -9.23 13.18 -1.80
C TYR A 172 -9.20 14.69 -2.08
N GLY A 173 -8.41 15.46 -1.33
CA GLY A 173 -8.21 16.89 -1.50
C GLY A 173 -9.47 17.73 -1.29
N ASP A 174 -10.41 17.25 -0.46
CA ASP A 174 -11.75 17.83 -0.31
C ASP A 174 -12.50 17.94 -1.65
N GLY A 175 -12.31 16.97 -2.55
CA GLY A 175 -12.89 16.95 -3.89
C GLY A 175 -12.24 17.94 -4.87
N ARG A 176 -11.13 18.59 -4.48
CA ARG A 176 -10.38 19.48 -5.35
C ARG A 176 -9.19 18.76 -5.96
N LEU A 177 -9.20 18.61 -7.29
CA LEU A 177 -8.17 17.88 -8.03
C LEU A 177 -6.75 18.39 -7.75
N ASP A 178 -6.57 19.70 -7.61
CA ASP A 178 -5.27 20.34 -7.36
C ASP A 178 -4.71 20.08 -5.95
N ARG A 179 -5.54 19.58 -5.03
CA ARG A 179 -5.18 19.21 -3.65
C ARG A 179 -5.19 17.71 -3.39
N MET A 180 -5.80 16.92 -4.27
CA MET A 180 -5.85 15.46 -4.12
C MET A 180 -4.43 14.90 -3.98
N HIS A 181 -4.19 14.08 -2.96
CA HIS A 181 -2.82 13.67 -2.61
C HIS A 181 -2.13 12.92 -3.76
N SER A 182 -2.88 12.14 -4.54
CA SER A 182 -2.35 11.52 -5.77
C SER A 182 -1.85 12.55 -6.79
N THR A 183 -2.54 13.67 -6.97
CA THR A 183 -2.12 14.77 -7.86
C THR A 183 -0.91 15.51 -7.31
N LEU A 184 -0.81 15.67 -6.00
CA LEU A 184 0.37 16.26 -5.35
C LEU A 184 1.59 15.34 -5.55
N PHE A 185 1.41 14.02 -5.47
CA PHE A 185 2.48 13.05 -5.68
C PHE A 185 3.02 13.05 -7.12
N ASP A 186 2.18 13.35 -8.12
CA ASP A 186 2.63 13.51 -9.51
C ASP A 186 3.70 14.61 -9.66
N ARG A 187 3.71 15.63 -8.79
CA ARG A 187 4.78 16.65 -8.76
C ARG A 187 6.11 16.07 -8.29
N VAL A 188 6.07 15.17 -7.30
CA VAL A 188 7.26 14.44 -6.83
C VAL A 188 7.81 13.54 -7.93
N LEU A 189 6.93 12.86 -8.68
CA LEU A 189 7.33 12.06 -9.84
C LEU A 189 7.98 12.94 -10.92
N ALA A 190 7.37 14.07 -11.26
CA ALA A 190 7.88 15.00 -12.25
C ALA A 190 9.27 15.57 -11.88
N PHE A 191 9.50 15.90 -10.61
CA PHE A 191 10.82 16.36 -10.13
C PHE A 191 11.94 15.36 -10.42
N PHE A 192 11.63 14.06 -10.35
CA PHE A 192 12.57 12.99 -10.65
C PHE A 192 12.48 12.50 -12.10
N ASP A 193 11.90 13.25 -13.05
CA ASP A 193 11.68 12.84 -14.44
C ASP A 193 11.05 11.43 -14.59
N LEU A 194 10.12 11.11 -13.70
CA LEU A 194 9.35 9.87 -13.73
C LEU A 194 8.03 10.11 -14.46
N ASP A 195 7.58 9.09 -15.19
CA ASP A 195 6.26 9.09 -15.83
C ASP A 195 5.16 9.20 -14.78
N THR A 196 4.29 10.21 -14.92
CA THR A 196 3.20 10.51 -13.98
C THR A 196 1.91 9.75 -14.31
N ARG A 197 1.89 8.92 -15.36
CA ARG A 197 0.71 8.10 -15.65
C ARG A 197 0.52 7.03 -14.57
N TYR A 198 -0.73 6.83 -14.17
CA TYR A 198 -1.12 5.82 -13.18
C TYR A 198 -0.57 4.43 -13.53
N GLY A 199 0.26 3.90 -12.62
CA GLY A 199 0.85 2.56 -12.72
C GLY A 199 1.94 2.39 -13.78
N ALA A 200 2.53 3.49 -14.26
CA ALA A 200 3.64 3.45 -15.22
C ALA A 200 4.85 2.62 -14.71
N HIS A 201 5.03 2.52 -13.39
CA HIS A 201 6.22 1.91 -12.77
C HIS A 201 5.98 0.53 -12.15
N VAL A 202 4.82 -0.09 -12.36
CA VAL A 202 4.50 -1.43 -11.80
C VAL A 202 5.54 -2.47 -12.24
N ASP A 203 6.03 -2.40 -13.48
CA ASP A 203 7.05 -3.30 -14.02
C ASP A 203 8.44 -3.14 -13.39
N ALA A 204 8.73 -1.97 -12.81
CA ALA A 204 10.03 -1.67 -12.22
C ALA A 204 10.15 -2.16 -10.77
N VAL A 205 9.06 -2.18 -10.01
CA VAL A 205 9.10 -2.45 -8.56
C VAL A 205 9.10 -3.94 -8.23
N PRO A 206 9.79 -4.39 -7.15
CA PRO A 206 9.82 -5.78 -6.72
C PRO A 206 8.58 -6.22 -5.92
N ALA A 207 8.47 -7.53 -5.69
CA ALA A 207 7.42 -8.19 -4.94
C ALA A 207 7.11 -7.53 -3.60
N VAL A 208 8.13 -7.13 -2.84
CA VAL A 208 7.97 -6.47 -1.52
C VAL A 208 7.14 -5.20 -1.60
N THR A 209 7.20 -4.48 -2.73
CA THR A 209 6.41 -3.27 -2.96
C THR A 209 4.97 -3.61 -3.33
N LEU A 210 4.82 -4.60 -4.21
CA LEU A 210 3.50 -5.09 -4.60
C LEU A 210 2.78 -5.73 -3.41
N ALA A 211 3.50 -6.39 -2.48
CA ALA A 211 2.95 -6.96 -1.26
C ALA A 211 2.28 -5.89 -0.37
N ASN A 212 2.93 -4.75 -0.14
CA ASN A 212 2.35 -3.61 0.58
C ASN A 212 1.04 -3.15 -0.06
N ASN A 213 1.05 -3.00 -1.38
CA ASN A 213 -0.11 -2.56 -2.14
C ASN A 213 -1.26 -3.58 -2.13
N ASN A 214 -0.92 -4.85 -2.29
CA ASN A 214 -1.86 -5.96 -2.32
C ASN A 214 -2.48 -6.22 -0.94
N LEU A 215 -1.79 -5.89 0.15
CA LEU A 215 -2.32 -5.97 1.52
C LEU A 215 -3.56 -5.09 1.67
N MET A 216 -3.47 -3.84 1.21
CA MET A 216 -4.57 -2.89 1.28
C MET A 216 -5.77 -3.37 0.46
N SER A 217 -5.55 -3.93 -0.73
CA SER A 217 -6.63 -4.49 -1.56
C SER A 217 -7.21 -5.78 -0.99
N LEU A 218 -6.38 -6.64 -0.37
CA LEU A 218 -6.84 -7.84 0.33
C LEU A 218 -7.80 -7.47 1.46
N PHE A 219 -7.43 -6.51 2.30
CA PHE A 219 -8.31 -6.04 3.38
C PHE A 219 -9.52 -5.26 2.82
N GLY A 220 -9.27 -4.44 1.80
CA GLY A 220 -10.26 -3.61 1.11
C GLY A 220 -11.38 -4.43 0.48
N LEU A 221 -11.09 -5.53 -0.21
CA LEU A 221 -12.10 -6.29 -0.93
C LEU A 221 -12.82 -7.35 -0.07
N HIS A 222 -12.29 -7.71 1.10
CA HIS A 222 -12.88 -8.75 1.95
C HIS A 222 -13.57 -8.17 3.20
N ARG A 223 -14.92 -8.23 3.27
CA ARG A 223 -15.69 -7.66 4.41
C ARG A 223 -15.23 -8.20 5.77
N ARG A 224 -14.83 -9.48 5.82
CA ARG A 224 -14.32 -10.12 7.05
C ARG A 224 -13.02 -9.49 7.58
N LEU A 225 -12.29 -8.75 6.74
CA LEU A 225 -11.01 -8.11 7.05
C LEU A 225 -11.17 -6.59 7.23
N ARG A 226 -12.40 -6.08 7.37
CA ARG A 226 -12.63 -4.63 7.55
C ARG A 226 -11.94 -4.06 8.78
N GLY A 227 -11.88 -4.80 9.90
CA GLY A 227 -11.12 -4.40 11.07
C GLY A 227 -9.63 -4.27 10.75
N ALA A 228 -9.08 -5.22 10.00
CA ALA A 228 -7.68 -5.17 9.54
C ALA A 228 -7.42 -3.99 8.59
N LEU A 229 -8.37 -3.62 7.73
CA LEU A 229 -8.24 -2.42 6.91
C LEU A 229 -8.16 -1.14 7.76
N LEU A 230 -9.00 -1.03 8.79
CA LEU A 230 -8.99 0.12 9.70
C LEU A 230 -7.70 0.20 10.51
N GLY A 231 -7.24 -0.93 11.05
CA GLY A 231 -5.97 -0.98 11.77
C GLY A 231 -4.76 -0.69 10.88
N HIS A 232 -4.80 -1.14 9.62
CA HIS A 232 -3.78 -0.77 8.63
C HIS A 232 -3.77 0.74 8.39
N LEU A 233 -4.93 1.37 8.16
CA LEU A 233 -5.02 2.82 7.98
C LEU A 233 -4.48 3.55 9.21
N ALA A 234 -4.92 3.16 10.41
CA ALA A 234 -4.43 3.78 11.64
C ALA A 234 -2.91 3.66 11.82
N ALA A 235 -2.30 2.54 11.44
CA ALA A 235 -0.85 2.43 11.46
C ALA A 235 -0.17 3.41 10.50
N TYR A 236 -0.73 3.63 9.29
CA TYR A 236 -0.22 4.61 8.34
C TYR A 236 -0.35 6.04 8.88
N GLU A 237 -1.54 6.44 9.35
CA GLU A 237 -1.77 7.77 9.94
C GLU A 237 -0.81 8.06 11.10
N MET A 238 -0.71 7.12 12.04
CA MET A 238 0.16 7.24 13.21
C MET A 238 1.66 7.24 12.89
N THR A 239 2.05 6.82 11.68
CA THR A 239 3.45 6.77 11.24
C THR A 239 3.75 7.69 10.06
N SER A 240 2.83 8.60 9.71
CA SER A 240 2.98 9.42 8.51
C SER A 240 3.78 10.71 8.72
N SER A 241 3.46 11.52 9.74
CA SER A 241 3.99 12.90 9.84
C SER A 241 5.52 12.97 9.99
N VAL A 242 6.14 12.09 10.78
CA VAL A 242 7.60 12.12 11.00
C VAL A 242 8.38 11.67 9.76
N PRO A 243 8.04 10.53 9.11
CA PRO A 243 8.62 10.17 7.83
C PRO A 243 8.39 11.19 6.72
N ASN A 244 7.19 11.75 6.56
CA ASN A 244 6.92 12.73 5.52
C ASN A 244 7.72 14.03 5.72
N ARG A 245 7.85 14.52 6.96
CA ARG A 245 8.76 15.64 7.27
C ARG A 245 10.21 15.35 6.82
N ARG A 246 10.67 14.12 7.04
CA ARG A 246 12.02 13.68 6.66
C ARG A 246 12.18 13.51 5.16
N TYR A 247 11.18 12.98 4.47
CA TYR A 247 11.17 12.87 3.00
C TYR A 247 11.20 14.26 2.37
N GLY A 248 10.37 15.20 2.83
CA GLY A 248 10.42 16.60 2.39
C GLY A 248 11.77 17.25 2.67
N GLY A 249 12.38 17.02 3.83
CA GLY A 249 13.74 17.48 4.14
C GLY A 249 14.81 16.90 3.21
N GLY A 250 14.71 15.60 2.90
CA GLY A 250 15.60 14.93 1.94
C GLY A 250 15.43 15.46 0.52
N LEU A 251 14.20 15.69 0.07
CA LEU A 251 13.89 16.23 -1.25
C LEU A 251 14.40 17.67 -1.40
N ARG A 252 14.18 18.54 -0.39
CA ARG A 252 14.74 19.91 -0.35
C ARG A 252 16.26 19.92 -0.46
N ARG A 253 16.93 19.00 0.23
CA ARG A 253 18.40 18.84 0.16
C ARG A 253 18.87 18.45 -1.25
N LEU A 254 18.05 17.72 -2.00
CA LEU A 254 18.32 17.33 -3.39
C LEU A 254 17.94 18.40 -4.41
N GLY A 255 17.49 19.58 -3.97
CA GLY A 255 17.15 20.71 -4.83
C GLY A 255 15.65 20.90 -5.09
N GLY A 256 14.78 20.11 -4.47
CA GLY A 256 13.33 20.27 -4.57
C GLY A 256 12.83 21.57 -3.95
N GLY A 257 12.00 22.29 -4.69
CA GLY A 257 11.35 23.52 -4.24
C GLY A 257 10.00 23.26 -3.55
N PRO A 258 9.29 24.33 -3.14
CA PRO A 258 7.98 24.21 -2.48
C PRO A 258 6.94 23.45 -3.29
N ALA A 259 6.98 23.56 -4.63
CA ALA A 259 6.04 22.85 -5.50
C ALA A 259 6.27 21.34 -5.52
N ASP A 260 7.51 20.89 -5.30
CA ASP A 260 7.93 19.49 -5.34
C ASP A 260 7.73 18.82 -3.98
N THR A 261 7.82 19.59 -2.89
CA THR A 261 7.72 19.06 -1.52
C THR A 261 6.30 19.11 -0.95
N VAL A 262 5.36 19.76 -1.64
CA VAL A 262 3.99 19.99 -1.16
C VAL A 262 3.29 18.71 -0.72
N PHE A 263 3.48 17.59 -1.44
CA PHE A 263 2.92 16.29 -1.04
C PHE A 263 3.36 15.90 0.37
N TYR A 264 4.66 16.00 0.64
CA TYR A 264 5.22 15.64 1.95
C TYR A 264 4.87 16.64 3.02
N ASP A 265 4.78 17.92 2.68
CA ASP A 265 4.46 18.98 3.64
C ASP A 265 2.97 18.93 4.05
N GLU A 266 2.03 18.59 3.14
CA GLU A 266 0.60 18.41 3.45
C GLU A 266 0.40 17.30 4.51
N HIS A 267 1.03 16.13 4.32
CA HIS A 267 0.98 15.01 5.28
C HIS A 267 1.63 15.32 6.64
N VAL A 268 2.43 16.39 6.75
CA VAL A 268 2.93 16.82 8.06
C VAL A 268 1.87 17.60 8.84
N GLU A 269 1.04 18.37 8.14
CA GLU A 269 0.01 19.22 8.73
C GLU A 269 -1.29 18.44 8.99
N ALA A 270 -1.76 17.68 7.99
CA ALA A 270 -2.99 16.90 8.07
C ALA A 270 -2.89 15.75 9.09
N ASP A 271 -1.80 14.97 9.03
CA ASP A 271 -1.77 13.69 9.74
C ASP A 271 -1.54 13.82 11.25
N ALA A 272 -1.13 15.00 11.73
CA ALA A 272 -1.09 15.30 13.15
C ALA A 272 -2.49 15.27 13.78
N VAL A 273 -3.53 15.53 12.98
CA VAL A 273 -4.94 15.37 13.39
C VAL A 273 -5.44 13.96 13.05
N HIS A 274 -5.09 13.44 11.87
CA HIS A 274 -5.54 12.10 11.46
C HIS A 274 -5.07 10.99 12.39
N GLU A 275 -3.89 11.07 12.99
CA GLU A 275 -3.43 10.03 13.94
C GLU A 275 -4.41 9.85 15.11
N GLN A 276 -5.00 10.95 15.61
CA GLN A 276 -5.94 10.92 16.72
C GLN A 276 -7.30 10.40 16.26
N ILE A 277 -7.79 10.89 15.12
CA ILE A 277 -9.06 10.43 14.53
C ILE A 277 -8.98 8.93 14.21
N ALA A 278 -7.88 8.47 13.62
CA ALA A 278 -7.71 7.09 13.21
C ALA A 278 -7.62 6.12 14.40
N ALA A 279 -6.86 6.48 15.44
CA ALA A 279 -6.67 5.63 16.61
C ALA A 279 -7.89 5.66 17.55
N HIS A 280 -8.43 6.85 17.85
CA HIS A 280 -9.48 7.03 18.84
C HIS A 280 -10.89 6.92 18.24
N ASP A 281 -11.22 7.74 17.25
CA ASP A 281 -12.59 7.84 16.76
C ASP A 281 -12.95 6.70 15.80
N MET A 282 -12.03 6.37 14.90
CA MET A 282 -12.19 5.31 13.91
C MET A 282 -11.98 3.92 14.53
N CYS A 283 -10.77 3.58 14.95
CA CYS A 283 -10.47 2.26 15.49
C CYS A 283 -11.10 2.05 16.87
N GLY A 284 -11.07 3.06 17.73
CA GLY A 284 -11.69 3.00 19.05
C GLY A 284 -13.21 2.89 18.99
N GLY A 285 -13.88 3.73 18.21
CA GLY A 285 -15.33 3.62 17.98
C GLY A 285 -15.73 2.31 17.29
N PHE A 286 -14.88 1.78 16.40
CA PHE A 286 -15.08 0.46 15.81
C PHE A 286 -14.96 -0.65 16.87
N ALA A 287 -13.97 -0.59 17.76
CA ALA A 287 -13.78 -1.57 18.82
C ALA A 287 -14.97 -1.64 19.78
N GLU A 288 -15.54 -0.49 20.17
CA GLU A 288 -16.70 -0.41 21.06
C GLU A 288 -17.95 -1.06 20.47
N THR A 289 -18.14 -0.89 19.16
CA THR A 289 -19.31 -1.43 18.43
C THR A 289 -19.09 -2.87 17.96
N HIS A 290 -17.84 -3.30 17.79
CA HIS A 290 -17.46 -4.61 17.26
C HIS A 290 -16.38 -5.28 18.14
N PRO A 291 -16.67 -5.59 19.41
CA PRO A 291 -15.68 -6.11 20.36
C PRO A 291 -15.01 -7.42 19.91
N ALA A 292 -15.71 -8.25 19.12
CA ALA A 292 -15.17 -9.50 18.57
C ALA A 292 -14.13 -9.29 17.46
N GLU A 293 -14.05 -8.09 16.87
CA GLU A 293 -13.16 -7.75 15.75
C GLU A 293 -11.90 -6.97 16.19
N VAL A 294 -11.74 -6.71 17.50
CA VAL A 294 -10.58 -5.98 18.08
C VAL A 294 -9.24 -6.58 17.66
N ALA A 295 -9.13 -7.91 17.66
CA ALA A 295 -7.89 -8.58 17.25
C ALA A 295 -7.57 -8.37 15.76
N GLU A 296 -8.58 -8.27 14.89
CA GLU A 296 -8.36 -8.03 13.46
C GLU A 296 -7.86 -6.60 13.21
N VAL A 297 -8.27 -5.61 14.02
CA VAL A 297 -7.69 -4.24 13.96
C VAL A 297 -6.19 -4.28 14.24
N LEU A 298 -5.79 -4.91 15.35
CA LEU A 298 -4.37 -5.04 15.69
C LEU A 298 -3.59 -5.87 14.67
N PHE A 299 -4.21 -6.91 14.10
CA PHE A 299 -3.63 -7.70 13.01
C PHE A 299 -3.32 -6.84 11.78
N GLY A 300 -4.25 -5.98 11.37
CA GLY A 300 -4.07 -5.06 10.25
C GLY A 300 -2.91 -4.09 10.45
N ALA A 301 -2.85 -3.46 11.63
CA ALA A 301 -1.77 -2.56 12.00
C ALA A 301 -0.41 -3.27 12.01
N ALA A 302 -0.34 -4.46 12.60
CA ALA A 302 0.89 -5.24 12.64
C ALA A 302 1.35 -5.69 11.24
N CYS A 303 0.41 -6.03 10.34
CA CYS A 303 0.73 -6.35 8.95
C CYS A 303 1.31 -5.16 8.20
N ALA A 304 0.74 -3.97 8.37
CA ALA A 304 1.23 -2.73 7.75
C ALA A 304 2.68 -2.46 8.17
N LEU A 305 2.95 -2.42 9.48
CA LEU A 305 4.30 -2.21 10.03
C LEU A 305 5.29 -3.29 9.55
N ARG A 306 4.88 -4.56 9.55
CA ARG A 306 5.74 -5.68 9.13
C ARG A 306 6.16 -5.57 7.67
N LEU A 307 5.22 -5.31 6.75
CA LEU A 307 5.54 -5.23 5.33
C LEU A 307 6.28 -3.93 4.98
N ASP A 308 5.97 -2.80 5.64
CA ASP A 308 6.76 -1.57 5.52
C ASP A 308 8.21 -1.79 5.99
N GLY A 309 8.42 -2.52 7.09
CA GLY A 309 9.76 -2.90 7.55
C GLY A 309 10.52 -3.79 6.56
N LEU A 310 9.84 -4.74 5.91
CA LEU A 310 10.44 -5.57 4.85
C LEU A 310 10.84 -4.74 3.62
N ALA A 311 9.98 -3.81 3.20
CA ALA A 311 10.30 -2.89 2.11
C ALA A 311 11.49 -1.99 2.50
N ALA A 312 11.48 -1.40 3.69
CA ALA A 312 12.58 -0.56 4.18
C ALA A 312 13.92 -1.31 4.22
N ALA A 313 13.93 -2.55 4.71
CA ALA A 313 15.12 -3.39 4.69
C ALA A 313 15.63 -3.64 3.26
N HIS A 314 14.73 -4.02 2.35
CA HIS A 314 15.06 -4.24 0.94
C HIS A 314 15.74 -3.02 0.30
N LEU A 315 15.12 -1.83 0.40
CA LEU A 315 15.68 -0.61 -0.19
C LEU A 315 17.09 -0.32 0.39
N LEU A 316 17.21 -0.30 1.71
CA LEU A 316 18.46 0.05 2.38
C LEU A 316 19.58 -0.97 2.11
N ASP A 317 19.28 -2.27 2.08
CA ASP A 317 20.30 -3.29 1.89
C ASP A 317 20.81 -3.32 0.44
N ARG A 318 19.93 -3.06 -0.53
CA ARG A 318 20.31 -2.90 -1.94
C ARG A 318 21.23 -1.69 -2.14
N TRP A 319 20.85 -0.54 -1.59
CA TRP A 319 21.65 0.68 -1.69
C TRP A 319 23.01 0.57 -0.97
N LYS A 320 23.05 -0.04 0.23
CA LYS A 320 24.33 -0.32 0.93
C LYS A 320 25.26 -1.22 0.10
N ALA A 321 24.69 -2.13 -0.70
CA ALA A 321 25.45 -3.00 -1.60
C ALA A 321 25.82 -2.33 -2.94
N GLY A 322 25.49 -1.05 -3.13
CA GLY A 322 25.71 -0.34 -4.40
C GLY A 322 24.86 -0.86 -5.55
N ALA A 323 23.71 -1.49 -5.25
CA ALA A 323 22.82 -2.10 -6.22
C ALA A 323 21.45 -1.42 -6.22
N SER A 324 20.79 -1.39 -7.38
CA SER A 324 19.42 -0.87 -7.48
C SER A 324 18.45 -1.68 -6.63
N SER A 325 17.52 -0.99 -5.98
CA SER A 325 16.39 -1.59 -5.25
C SER A 325 15.25 -2.05 -6.17
N LEU A 326 15.27 -1.66 -7.44
CA LEU A 326 14.25 -2.03 -8.42
C LEU A 326 14.45 -3.45 -8.96
N TYR A 327 13.35 -4.10 -9.32
CA TYR A 327 13.34 -5.42 -9.95
C TYR A 327 13.90 -5.37 -11.38
N ARG A 328 13.55 -4.31 -12.13
CA ARG A 328 14.06 -4.05 -13.49
C ARG A 328 14.49 -2.59 -13.63
N PRO A 329 15.74 -2.27 -13.28
CA PRO A 329 16.26 -0.90 -13.32
C PRO A 329 16.22 -0.29 -14.72
N ALA A 330 16.37 -1.10 -15.77
CA ALA A 330 16.30 -0.67 -17.17
C ALA A 330 14.92 -0.19 -17.62
N ALA A 331 13.87 -0.38 -16.81
CA ALA A 331 12.54 0.17 -17.07
C ALA A 331 12.44 1.66 -16.71
N LEU A 332 13.40 2.20 -15.94
CA LEU A 332 13.49 3.65 -15.73
C LEU A 332 14.32 4.28 -16.84
N PRO A 333 13.88 5.42 -17.42
CA PRO A 333 14.74 6.26 -18.23
C PRO A 333 16.00 6.64 -17.45
N ALA A 334 17.14 6.72 -18.13
CA ALA A 334 18.33 7.30 -17.53
C ALA A 334 18.01 8.73 -17.06
N ALA A 335 18.47 9.10 -15.86
CA ALA A 335 18.39 10.49 -15.41
C ALA A 335 19.14 11.37 -16.42
N ALA A 336 18.49 12.45 -16.85
CA ALA A 336 19.07 13.42 -17.79
C ALA A 336 20.21 14.21 -17.15
#